data_AF-A0A6J8EAR1-F1
#
_entry.id   AF-A0A6J8EAR1-F1
#
_cell.length_a   1.000
_cell.length_b   1.000
_cell.length_c   1.000
_cell.angle_alpha   90.00
_cell.angle_beta   90.00
_cell.angle_gamma   90.00
#
_symmetry.space_group_name_H-M   'P 1'
#
loop_
_entity.id
_entity.type
_entity.pdbx_description
1 polymer ?
#
loop_
_entity_poly.entity_id
_entity_poly.type
_entity_poly.pdbx_seq_one_letter_code
_entity_poly.pdbx_strand_id
1 'polypeptide(L)'
;MKQSDNVCLDLYSKCLSKLQIDFIKESPSVIKDVIRLLKYWNHTEWIGLTSTCIEMIVVHEFRNDDTSRRFHFVDLLCAAIRSICVYSELKITWTDYYSPENYNSIHSSQPVILDPTNPYNNLHPGDNNPRKYNLQRIQCEATKLLARIMKHLPRI
;
A
#
# COMPACT_ATOMS: atom_id res chain seq x y z
N MET A 1 9.44 -15.92 14.60
CA MET A 1 9.10 -14.80 15.51
C MET A 1 8.27 -15.36 16.66
N LYS A 2 8.62 -15.06 17.92
CA LYS A 2 7.85 -15.51 19.08
C LYS A 2 6.57 -14.67 19.19
N GLN A 3 5.49 -15.23 19.73
CA GLN A 3 4.22 -14.52 19.90
C GLN A 3 4.33 -13.25 20.76
N SER A 4 5.32 -13.21 21.67
CA SER A 4 5.70 -12.01 22.45
C SER A 4 6.22 -10.87 21.59
N ASP A 5 6.96 -11.17 20.52
CA ASP A 5 7.60 -10.18 19.66
C ASP A 5 6.53 -9.45 18.84
N ASN A 6 5.51 -10.18 18.37
CA ASN A 6 4.36 -9.62 17.65
C ASN A 6 3.55 -8.65 18.52
N VAL A 7 3.35 -8.98 19.80
CA VAL A 7 2.63 -8.13 20.75
C VAL A 7 3.39 -6.82 21.02
N CYS A 8 4.72 -6.88 21.15
CA CYS A 8 5.56 -5.69 21.28
C CYS A 8 5.51 -4.80 20.02
N LEU A 9 5.55 -5.39 18.82
CA LEU A 9 5.46 -4.64 17.56
C LEU A 9 4.11 -3.94 17.41
N ASP A 10 3.00 -4.60 17.77
CA ASP A 10 1.67 -4.01 17.73
C ASP A 10 1.52 -2.83 18.71
N LEU A 11 2.06 -2.97 19.93
CA LEU A 11 2.07 -1.89 20.92
C LEU A 11 2.91 -0.70 20.44
N TYR A 12 4.06 -0.96 19.83
CA TYR A 12 4.92 0.07 19.26
C TYR A 12 4.21 0.85 18.14
N SER A 13 3.56 0.16 17.20
CA SER A 13 2.75 0.81 16.15
C SER A 13 1.62 1.67 16.73
N LYS A 14 0.94 1.20 17.79
CA LYS A 14 -0.12 1.99 18.46
C LYS A 14 0.42 3.29 19.07
N CYS A 15 1.61 3.26 19.67
CA CYS A 15 2.28 4.45 20.20
C CYS A 15 2.61 5.48 19.10
N LEU A 16 2.76 5.04 17.85
CA LEU A 16 3.09 5.87 16.69
C LEU A 16 1.87 6.33 15.88
N SER A 17 0.65 5.96 16.31
CA SER A 17 -0.60 6.27 15.60
C SER A 17 -0.79 7.75 15.24
N LYS A 18 -0.31 8.67 16.08
CA LYS A 18 -0.37 10.11 15.76
C LYS A 18 0.45 10.47 14.52
N LEU A 19 1.67 9.94 14.41
CA LEU A 19 2.50 10.15 13.22
C LEU A 19 1.87 9.50 11.98
N GLN A 20 1.24 8.33 12.14
CA GLN A 20 0.56 7.65 11.02
C GLN A 20 -0.61 8.49 10.50
N ILE A 21 -1.39 9.07 11.42
CA ILE A 21 -2.49 9.98 11.08
C ILE A 21 -1.93 11.20 10.36
N ASP A 22 -0.90 11.85 10.90
CA ASP A 22 -0.34 13.06 10.32
C ASP A 22 0.22 12.80 8.91
N PHE A 23 0.90 11.67 8.70
CA PHE A 23 1.41 11.24 7.38
C PHE A 23 0.30 11.16 6.31
N ILE A 24 -0.88 10.63 6.66
CA ILE A 24 -2.02 10.52 5.74
C ILE A 24 -2.81 11.82 5.65
N LYS A 25 -2.91 12.58 6.76
CA LYS A 25 -3.80 13.74 6.88
C LYS A 25 -3.44 14.86 5.91
N GLU A 26 -2.17 15.03 5.60
CA GLU A 26 -1.65 16.03 4.66
C GLU A 26 -1.99 15.72 3.19
N SER A 27 -2.63 14.60 2.91
CA SER A 27 -3.02 14.17 1.56
C SER A 27 -4.20 14.94 0.96
N PRO A 28 -4.11 15.40 -0.31
CA PRO A 28 -5.22 15.93 -1.10
C PRO A 28 -6.46 15.01 -1.12
N SER A 29 -7.64 15.60 -1.37
CA SER A 29 -8.91 14.86 -1.41
C SER A 29 -8.92 13.72 -2.43
N VAL A 30 -8.28 13.92 -3.59
CA VAL A 30 -8.17 12.91 -4.66
C VAL A 30 -7.55 11.60 -4.17
N ILE A 31 -6.55 11.66 -3.30
CA ILE A 31 -5.90 10.48 -2.70
C ILE A 31 -6.90 9.68 -1.88
N LYS A 32 -7.71 10.38 -1.07
CA LYS A 32 -8.70 9.76 -0.19
C LYS A 32 -9.78 9.04 -1.01
N ASP A 33 -10.16 9.58 -2.15
CA ASP A 33 -11.15 8.96 -3.03
C ASP A 33 -10.60 7.72 -3.74
N VAL A 34 -9.35 7.75 -4.22
CA VAL A 34 -8.68 6.56 -4.78
C VAL A 34 -8.53 5.47 -3.72
N ILE A 35 -8.12 5.83 -2.50
CA ILE A 35 -8.01 4.89 -1.37
C ILE A 35 -9.36 4.22 -1.09
N ARG A 36 -10.45 5.00 -1.01
CA ARG A 36 -11.80 4.47 -0.77
C ARG A 36 -12.21 3.47 -1.86
N LEU A 37 -11.96 3.80 -3.12
CA LEU A 37 -12.30 2.93 -4.25
C LEU A 37 -11.52 1.61 -4.20
N LEU A 38 -10.21 1.66 -3.98
CA LEU A 38 -9.38 0.45 -3.92
C LEU A 38 -9.68 -0.41 -2.68
N LYS A 39 -10.00 0.21 -1.54
CA LYS A 39 -10.48 -0.53 -0.36
C LYS A 39 -11.80 -1.23 -0.64
N TYR A 40 -12.73 -0.56 -1.33
CA TYR A 40 -13.99 -1.17 -1.73
C TYR A 40 -13.76 -2.37 -2.65
N TRP A 41 -12.94 -2.21 -3.70
CA TRP A 41 -12.56 -3.30 -4.60
C TRP A 41 -11.91 -4.48 -3.87
N ASN A 42 -10.93 -4.20 -2.99
CA ASN A 42 -10.24 -5.22 -2.19
C ASN A 42 -11.20 -6.01 -1.29
N HIS A 43 -12.23 -5.33 -0.76
CA HIS A 43 -13.29 -5.97 0.03
C HIS A 43 -14.21 -6.82 -0.85
N THR A 44 -14.69 -6.29 -1.99
CA THR A 44 -15.66 -6.98 -2.84
C THR A 44 -15.09 -8.21 -3.56
N GLU A 45 -13.82 -8.17 -3.95
CA GLU A 45 -13.17 -9.28 -4.67
C GLU A 45 -12.43 -10.25 -3.73
N TRP A 46 -12.52 -10.02 -2.41
CA TRP A 46 -11.85 -10.78 -1.35
C TRP A 46 -10.35 -10.97 -1.61
N ILE A 47 -9.66 -9.87 -1.91
CA ILE A 47 -8.23 -9.88 -2.28
C ILE A 47 -7.34 -10.12 -1.05
N GLY A 48 -7.68 -9.50 0.08
CA GLY A 48 -7.01 -9.73 1.37
C GLY A 48 -5.87 -8.76 1.70
N LEU A 49 -5.70 -7.67 0.96
CA LEU A 49 -4.79 -6.59 1.35
C LEU A 49 -5.33 -5.85 2.58
N THR A 50 -4.44 -5.42 3.47
CA THR A 50 -4.81 -4.58 4.60
C THR A 50 -5.17 -3.17 4.12
N SER A 51 -6.02 -2.46 4.87
CA SER A 51 -6.37 -1.07 4.55
C SER A 51 -5.13 -0.17 4.49
N THR A 52 -4.20 -0.36 5.42
CA THR A 52 -2.95 0.40 5.50
C THR A 52 -2.02 0.10 4.33
N CYS A 53 -1.95 -1.16 3.87
CA CYS A 53 -1.19 -1.51 2.66
C CYS A 53 -1.70 -0.75 1.42
N ILE A 54 -3.02 -0.69 1.23
CA ILE A 54 -3.63 0.08 0.12
C ILE A 54 -3.33 1.57 0.25
N GLU A 55 -3.44 2.13 1.46
CA GLU A 55 -3.10 3.53 1.71
C GLU A 55 -1.65 3.84 1.33
N MET A 56 -0.69 2.99 1.73
CA MET A 56 0.72 3.20 1.42
C MET A 56 1.02 3.13 -0.07
N ILE A 57 0.39 2.19 -0.79
CA ILE A 57 0.55 2.10 -2.26
C ILE A 57 0.05 3.39 -2.92
N VAL A 58 -1.14 3.87 -2.57
CA VAL A 58 -1.70 5.07 -3.20
C VAL A 58 -0.88 6.32 -2.87
N VAL A 59 -0.46 6.48 -1.60
CA VAL A 59 0.38 7.62 -1.20
C VAL A 59 1.74 7.59 -1.89
N HIS A 60 2.31 6.41 -2.09
CA HIS A 60 3.60 6.23 -2.78
C HIS A 60 3.51 6.67 -4.23
N GLU A 61 2.51 6.17 -4.97
CA GLU A 61 2.31 6.57 -6.37
C GLU A 61 2.01 8.06 -6.49
N PHE A 62 1.25 8.63 -5.57
CA PHE A 62 1.00 10.07 -5.56
C PHE A 62 2.28 10.89 -5.35
N ARG A 63 3.16 10.48 -4.42
CA ARG A 63 4.38 11.23 -4.09
C ARG A 63 5.47 11.11 -5.15
N ASN A 64 5.49 10.00 -5.91
CA ASN A 64 6.45 9.77 -6.99
C ASN A 64 6.05 10.39 -8.33
N ASP A 65 4.81 10.86 -8.45
CA ASP A 65 4.34 11.51 -9.66
C ASP A 65 4.90 12.94 -9.75
N ASP A 66 5.73 13.17 -10.77
CA ASP A 66 6.40 14.43 -11.08
C ASP A 66 5.47 15.41 -11.83
N THR A 67 4.17 15.09 -11.97
CA THR A 67 3.23 15.95 -12.72
C THR A 67 2.89 17.21 -11.93
N SER A 68 3.70 18.24 -12.17
CA SER A 68 3.60 19.60 -11.65
C SER A 68 2.24 20.32 -11.83
N ARG A 69 1.23 19.75 -12.50
CA ARG A 69 -0.09 20.38 -12.70
C ARG A 69 -1.22 19.34 -12.80
N ARG A 70 -1.89 19.14 -11.66
CA ARG A 70 -3.20 18.44 -11.51
C ARG A 70 -3.12 16.93 -11.69
N PHE A 71 -3.11 16.24 -10.56
CA PHE A 71 -3.46 14.82 -10.51
C PHE A 71 -4.87 14.60 -11.04
N HIS A 72 -4.98 13.79 -12.08
CA HIS A 72 -6.26 13.23 -12.47
C HIS A 72 -6.49 11.95 -11.67
N PHE A 73 -7.66 11.85 -11.04
CA PHE A 73 -8.09 10.68 -10.26
C PHE A 73 -7.80 9.35 -10.96
N VAL A 74 -8.04 9.30 -12.27
CA VAL A 74 -7.81 8.12 -13.11
C VAL A 74 -6.34 7.73 -13.17
N ASP A 75 -5.42 8.69 -13.29
CA ASP A 75 -3.99 8.41 -13.43
C ASP A 75 -3.44 7.81 -12.15
N LEU A 76 -3.76 8.41 -11.01
CA LEU A 76 -3.38 7.88 -9.69
C LEU A 76 -4.01 6.51 -9.43
N LEU A 77 -5.28 6.32 -9.79
CA LEU A 77 -5.94 5.02 -9.69
C LEU A 77 -5.22 3.96 -10.53
N CYS A 78 -4.89 4.28 -11.78
CA CYS A 78 -4.20 3.36 -12.68
C CYS A 78 -2.78 3.06 -12.20
N ALA A 79 -2.05 4.05 -11.72
CA ALA A 79 -0.71 3.87 -11.14
C ALA A 79 -0.75 2.91 -9.95
N ALA A 80 -1.65 3.16 -8.98
CA ALA A 80 -1.81 2.29 -7.82
C ALA A 80 -2.18 0.86 -8.20
N ILE A 81 -3.08 0.66 -9.17
CA ILE A 81 -3.45 -0.69 -9.63
C ILE A 81 -2.27 -1.36 -10.35
N ARG A 82 -1.48 -0.65 -11.15
CA ARG A 82 -0.27 -1.19 -11.79
C ARG A 82 0.75 -1.66 -10.75
N SER A 83 0.92 -0.91 -9.66
CA SER A 83 1.76 -1.33 -8.53
C SER A 83 1.23 -2.64 -7.92
N ILE A 84 -0.08 -2.81 -7.79
CA ILE A 84 -0.69 -4.08 -7.32
C ILE A 84 -0.56 -5.21 -8.37
N CYS A 85 -0.50 -4.92 -9.67
CA CYS A 85 -0.24 -5.94 -10.70
C CYS A 85 1.13 -6.60 -10.55
N VAL A 86 2.12 -5.87 -10.04
CA VAL A 86 3.47 -6.37 -9.72
C VAL A 86 3.69 -6.51 -8.22
N TYR A 87 2.63 -6.81 -7.46
CA TYR A 87 2.64 -6.79 -6.00
C TYR A 87 3.80 -7.58 -5.38
N SER A 88 4.21 -8.72 -5.95
CA SER A 88 5.34 -9.52 -5.45
C SER A 88 6.70 -8.84 -5.53
N GLU A 89 6.85 -7.80 -6.35
CA GLU A 89 8.09 -7.08 -6.61
C GLU A 89 8.10 -5.69 -5.96
N LEU A 90 7.01 -5.32 -5.27
CA LEU A 90 6.88 -3.99 -4.67
C LEU A 90 7.92 -3.74 -3.59
N LYS A 91 8.55 -2.57 -3.70
CA LYS A 91 9.43 -2.01 -2.68
C LYS A 91 9.05 -0.57 -2.41
N ILE A 92 8.24 -0.38 -1.37
CA ILE A 92 7.76 0.92 -0.89
C ILE A 92 8.41 1.18 0.47
N THR A 93 9.19 2.24 0.53
CA THR A 93 9.93 2.69 1.71
C THR A 93 9.77 4.19 1.88
N TRP A 94 9.94 4.67 3.11
CA TRP A 94 9.74 6.06 3.47
C TRP A 94 10.97 6.62 4.15
N THR A 95 11.15 7.94 4.06
CA THR A 95 12.27 8.67 4.70
C THR A 95 11.79 9.77 5.65
N ASP A 96 10.47 9.91 5.83
CA ASP A 96 9.83 11.00 6.59
C ASP A 96 10.20 10.99 8.07
N TYR A 97 10.23 9.81 8.71
CA TYR A 97 10.42 9.67 10.16
C TYR A 97 11.62 8.80 10.55
N TYR A 98 12.26 8.13 9.58
CA TYR A 98 13.46 7.32 9.77
C TYR A 98 14.19 7.10 8.43
N SER A 99 15.47 6.72 8.49
CA SER A 99 16.25 6.28 7.32
C SER A 99 16.10 4.75 7.11
N PRO A 100 15.49 4.29 6.01
CA PRO A 100 15.19 2.87 5.79
C PRO A 100 16.45 2.00 5.64
N GLU A 101 17.59 2.60 5.29
CA GLU A 101 18.89 1.94 5.14
C GLU A 101 19.39 1.35 6.47
N ASN A 102 18.95 1.92 7.61
CA ASN A 102 19.29 1.42 8.94
C ASN A 102 18.56 0.10 9.29
N TYR A 103 17.61 -0.32 8.45
CA TYR A 103 16.67 -1.41 8.74
C TYR A 103 16.64 -2.50 7.66
N ASN A 104 17.74 -2.63 6.88
CA ASN A 104 17.88 -3.54 5.74
C ASN A 104 17.45 -5.00 5.99
N SER A 105 17.55 -5.50 7.23
CA SER A 105 17.13 -6.86 7.60
C SER A 105 15.63 -7.12 7.42
N ILE A 106 14.79 -6.09 7.57
CA ILE A 106 13.32 -6.18 7.42
C ILE A 106 12.90 -6.27 5.94
N HIS A 107 13.78 -5.88 5.02
CA HIS A 107 13.53 -5.90 3.56
C HIS A 107 13.78 -7.27 2.91
N SER A 108 14.10 -8.29 3.71
CA SER A 108 14.51 -9.61 3.22
C SER A 108 13.37 -10.46 2.68
N SER A 109 12.11 -10.16 3.03
CA SER A 109 10.92 -10.79 2.48
C SER A 109 10.18 -9.84 1.55
N GLN A 110 10.02 -10.23 0.28
CA GLN A 110 9.20 -9.48 -0.67
C GLN A 110 7.71 -9.89 -0.56
N PRO A 111 6.77 -8.94 -0.75
CA PRO A 111 7.01 -7.52 -1.01
C PRO A 111 7.33 -6.70 0.23
N VAL A 112 7.97 -5.56 0.01
CA VAL A 112 8.29 -4.58 1.05
C VAL A 112 7.34 -3.40 0.93
N ILE A 113 6.49 -3.23 1.95
CA ILE A 113 5.58 -2.10 2.07
C ILE A 113 5.70 -1.60 3.51
N LEU A 114 6.71 -0.77 3.77
CA LEU A 114 6.98 -0.35 5.14
C LEU A 114 5.93 0.66 5.65
N ASP A 115 5.63 0.55 6.94
CA ASP A 115 4.96 1.60 7.67
C ASP A 115 5.85 2.86 7.71
N PRO A 116 5.34 4.05 7.34
CA PRO A 116 6.13 5.28 7.26
C PRO A 116 6.66 5.74 8.61
N THR A 117 6.06 5.27 9.70
CA THR A 117 6.40 5.69 11.07
C THR A 117 7.07 4.60 11.89
N ASN A 118 6.88 3.32 11.50
CA ASN A 118 7.43 2.17 12.20
C ASN A 118 8.33 1.35 11.25
N PRO A 119 9.66 1.49 11.32
CA PRO A 119 10.56 0.79 10.41
C PRO A 119 10.52 -0.74 10.55
N TYR A 120 10.04 -1.26 11.69
CA TYR A 120 9.96 -2.69 11.97
C TYR A 120 8.69 -3.36 11.42
N ASN A 121 7.77 -2.58 10.85
CA ASN A 121 6.46 -3.07 10.43
C ASN A 121 6.35 -3.07 8.91
N ASN A 122 6.54 -4.24 8.30
CA ASN A 122 6.20 -4.48 6.90
C ASN A 122 4.69 -4.78 6.80
N LEU A 123 3.94 -3.88 6.16
CA LEU A 123 2.49 -3.88 6.08
C LEU A 123 1.92 -4.90 5.08
N HIS A 124 2.79 -5.62 4.35
CA HIS A 124 2.32 -6.74 3.56
C HIS A 124 1.63 -7.77 4.48
N PRO A 125 0.48 -8.34 4.09
CA PRO A 125 -0.11 -9.43 4.85
C PRO A 125 0.86 -10.61 4.81
N GLY A 126 1.59 -10.86 5.90
CA GLY A 126 2.48 -12.01 6.02
C GLY A 126 1.73 -13.33 6.24
N ASP A 127 2.45 -14.45 6.22
CA ASP A 127 1.96 -15.86 6.23
C ASP A 127 0.94 -16.20 7.33
N ASN A 128 0.88 -15.39 8.38
CA ASN A 128 0.04 -15.60 9.55
C ASN A 128 -1.40 -15.06 9.43
N ASN A 129 -1.80 -14.51 8.27
CA ASN A 129 -3.17 -14.05 8.07
C ASN A 129 -4.12 -15.26 7.84
N PRO A 130 -5.16 -15.47 8.67
CA PRO A 130 -6.13 -16.56 8.50
C PRO A 130 -6.90 -16.47 7.17
N ARG A 131 -6.95 -15.29 6.55
CA ARG A 131 -7.29 -15.13 5.13
C ARG A 131 -6.00 -15.34 4.35
N LYS A 132 -5.76 -16.58 3.94
CA LYS A 132 -4.60 -16.99 3.15
C LYS A 132 -4.45 -16.05 1.94
N TYR A 133 -3.52 -15.11 2.01
CA TYR A 133 -3.22 -14.21 0.90
C TYR A 133 -2.50 -15.02 -0.17
N ASN A 134 -2.82 -14.75 -1.42
CA ASN A 134 -2.20 -15.40 -2.55
C ASN A 134 -1.71 -14.29 -3.49
N LEU A 135 -0.38 -14.13 -3.57
CA LEU A 135 0.25 -13.10 -4.40
C LEU A 135 -0.24 -13.17 -5.85
N GLN A 136 -0.37 -14.39 -6.40
CA GLN A 136 -0.88 -14.59 -7.76
C GLN A 136 -2.33 -14.12 -7.90
N ARG A 137 -3.18 -14.35 -6.88
CA ARG A 137 -4.56 -13.86 -6.88
C ARG A 137 -4.61 -12.33 -6.84
N ILE A 138 -3.82 -11.71 -5.95
CA ILE A 138 -3.75 -10.23 -5.83
C ILE A 138 -3.41 -9.62 -7.20
N GLN A 139 -2.33 -10.11 -7.83
CA GLN A 139 -1.87 -9.61 -9.12
C GLN A 139 -2.86 -9.90 -10.26
N CYS A 140 -3.48 -11.09 -10.27
CA CYS A 140 -4.48 -11.48 -11.27
C CYS A 140 -5.72 -10.59 -11.21
N GLU A 141 -6.29 -10.37 -10.02
CA GLU A 141 -7.47 -9.54 -9.87
C GLU A 141 -7.18 -8.06 -10.14
N ALA A 142 -5.99 -7.55 -9.76
CA ALA A 142 -5.56 -6.21 -10.12
C ALA A 142 -5.44 -6.05 -11.64
N THR A 143 -4.89 -7.05 -12.33
CA THR A 143 -4.79 -7.04 -13.80
C THR A 143 -6.16 -7.01 -14.46
N LYS A 144 -7.14 -7.77 -13.94
CA LYS A 144 -8.53 -7.73 -14.42
C LYS A 144 -9.16 -6.37 -14.19
N LEU A 145 -8.95 -5.76 -13.01
CA LEU A 145 -9.46 -4.43 -12.71
C LEU A 145 -8.86 -3.38 -13.65
N LEU A 146 -7.54 -3.41 -13.87
CA LEU A 146 -6.86 -2.49 -14.77
C LEU A 146 -7.40 -2.63 -16.19
N ALA A 147 -7.55 -3.85 -16.70
CA ALA A 147 -8.11 -4.10 -18.02
C ALA A 147 -9.55 -3.58 -18.17
N ARG A 148 -10.39 -3.75 -17.13
CA ARG A 148 -11.76 -3.20 -17.10
C ARG A 148 -11.74 -1.67 -17.19
N ILE A 149 -10.92 -1.00 -16.37
CA ILE A 149 -10.81 0.46 -16.38
C ILE A 149 -10.32 0.94 -17.74
N MET A 150 -9.23 0.36 -18.26
CA MET A 150 -8.63 0.75 -19.54
C MET A 150 -9.58 0.55 -20.73
N LYS A 151 -10.48 -0.44 -20.68
CA LYS A 151 -11.50 -0.65 -21.73
C LYS A 151 -12.51 0.51 -21.80
N HIS A 152 -12.80 1.15 -20.68
CA HIS A 152 -13.80 2.22 -20.56
C HIS A 152 -13.20 3.62 -20.56
N LEU A 153 -11.88 3.75 -20.52
CA LEU A 153 -11.23 5.04 -20.67
C LEU A 153 -11.32 5.51 -22.13
N PRO A 154 -11.66 6.79 -22.36
CA PRO A 154 -11.65 7.35 -23.70
C PRO A 154 -10.25 7.19 -24.29
N ARG A 155 -10.17 6.66 -25.52
CA ARG A 155 -8.94 6.72 -26.31
C ARG A 155 -8.75 8.19 -26.69
N ILE A 156 -7.80 8.85 -26.03
CA ILE A 156 -7.33 10.19 -26.40
C ILE A 156 -6.38 10.04 -27.60
#